data_AF-A0A954JQ13-F1
#
_entry.id   AF-A0A954JQ13-F1
#
_cell.length_a   1.000
_cell.length_b   1.000
_cell.length_c   1.000
_cell.angle_alpha   90.00
_cell.angle_beta   90.00
_cell.angle_gamma   90.00
#
_symmetry.space_group_name_H-M   'P 1'
#
loop_
_entity.id
_entity.type
_entity.pdbx_description
1 polymer ?
#
loop_
_entity_poly.entity_id
_entity_poly.type
_entity_poly.pdbx_seq_one_letter_code
_entity_poly.pdbx_strand_id
1 'polypeptide(L)'
;PFDNVDKSLDFLSVASGGFTQPTQRPDSVCGSVSCWIELPGGYSTVEFTEDAPGVPGWDMDVIWQPAAVEMPLPFRASSATFGANGFEGAFGNILGEAGLPGSPIVVRFQGARTSDALANPCNVILEGADAEIQPGSLTTWVDHPAKLNGLGINVIRYTILFDNTDNPGAGDTPGLTLDSVKGVTNLVIHAEAE
;
A
#
# COMPACT_ATOMS: atom_id res chain seq x y z
N PRO A 1 -22.47 1.84 14.28
CA PRO A 1 -22.69 3.28 14.50
C PRO A 1 -21.36 3.95 14.86
N PHE A 2 -20.79 4.71 13.92
CA PHE A 2 -19.52 5.41 14.11
C PHE A 2 -19.70 6.56 15.12
N ASP A 3 -18.72 6.71 16.01
CA ASP A 3 -18.68 7.78 17.01
C ASP A 3 -18.20 9.08 16.35
N ASN A 4 -18.94 10.16 16.56
CA ASN A 4 -18.71 11.46 15.91
C ASN A 4 -17.66 12.32 16.64
N VAL A 5 -16.96 11.77 17.62
CA VAL A 5 -15.98 12.50 18.45
C VAL A 5 -14.53 12.03 18.25
N ASP A 6 -14.31 10.94 17.50
CA ASP A 6 -12.96 10.49 17.14
C ASP A 6 -12.36 11.40 16.07
N LYS A 7 -11.63 12.42 16.53
CA LYS A 7 -10.56 13.03 15.74
C LYS A 7 -9.40 12.05 15.80
N SER A 8 -8.82 11.66 14.65
CA SER A 8 -7.58 10.89 14.63
C SER A 8 -6.47 11.72 15.29
N LEU A 9 -6.31 11.53 16.60
CA LEU A 9 -5.23 12.10 17.37
C LEU A 9 -3.98 11.29 17.03
N ASP A 10 -2.95 12.01 16.59
CA ASP A 10 -1.58 11.53 16.31
C ASP A 10 -1.29 11.08 14.87
N PHE A 11 -1.01 12.06 14.01
CA PHE A 11 -0.12 11.84 12.87
C PHE A 11 1.32 11.70 13.41
N LEU A 12 1.92 10.51 13.25
CA LEU A 12 3.32 10.25 13.60
C LEU A 12 4.24 10.83 12.51
N SER A 13 4.93 11.95 12.79
CA SER A 13 6.02 12.46 11.95
C SER A 13 7.37 12.05 12.54
N VAL A 14 8.04 11.09 11.91
CA VAL A 14 9.36 10.58 12.33
C VAL A 14 10.47 11.30 11.56
N ALA A 15 10.61 12.61 11.74
CA ALA A 15 11.76 13.37 11.21
C ALA A 15 12.14 14.54 12.12
N SER A 16 13.40 14.57 12.58
CA SER A 16 13.98 15.71 13.30
C SER A 16 14.14 16.89 12.33
N GLY A 17 13.07 17.67 12.16
CA GLY A 17 13.01 18.76 11.19
C GLY A 17 11.60 19.03 10.65
N GLY A 18 10.63 18.16 10.95
CA GLY A 18 9.31 18.22 10.35
C GLY A 18 9.39 17.76 8.90
N PHE A 19 8.71 16.66 8.56
CA PHE A 19 8.49 16.35 7.17
C PHE A 19 7.53 17.40 6.63
N THR A 20 7.96 18.26 5.71
CA THR A 20 7.02 19.05 4.91
C THR A 20 6.19 18.03 4.16
N GLN A 21 4.95 17.80 4.60
CA GLN A 21 4.11 16.84 3.92
C GLN A 21 3.93 17.32 2.48
N PRO A 22 4.26 16.48 1.48
CA PRO A 22 4.06 16.86 0.09
C PRO A 22 2.57 17.00 -0.25
N THR A 23 1.68 16.44 0.59
CA THR A 23 0.25 16.63 0.50
C THR A 23 -0.19 17.94 1.17
N GLN A 24 -1.05 18.68 0.48
CA GLN A 24 -1.66 19.90 1.01
C GLN A 24 -2.76 19.59 2.06
N ARG A 25 -3.18 18.31 2.19
CA ARG A 25 -4.27 17.86 3.06
C ARG A 25 -4.01 16.49 3.71
N PRO A 26 -3.20 16.41 4.79
CA PRO A 26 -3.04 15.20 5.61
C PRO A 26 -4.37 14.57 6.06
N ASP A 27 -5.38 15.39 6.31
CA ASP A 27 -6.71 15.01 6.76
C ASP A 27 -7.51 14.25 5.70
N SER A 28 -7.12 14.36 4.42
CA SER A 28 -7.76 13.64 3.31
C SER A 28 -7.05 12.34 2.92
N VAL A 29 -5.95 12.02 3.61
CA VAL A 29 -5.22 10.77 3.43
C VAL A 29 -5.55 9.84 4.59
N CYS A 30 -6.13 8.69 4.29
CA CYS A 30 -6.25 7.60 5.25
C CYS A 30 -5.46 6.40 4.74
N GLY A 31 -4.93 5.59 5.66
CA GLY A 31 -4.11 4.46 5.29
C GLY A 31 -4.25 3.32 6.27
N SER A 32 -4.09 2.11 5.76
CA SER A 32 -4.01 0.90 6.57
C SER A 32 -2.70 0.19 6.25
N VAL A 33 -1.97 -0.19 7.28
CA VAL A 33 -0.78 -1.03 7.18
C VAL A 33 -1.17 -2.44 7.60
N SER A 34 -0.80 -3.43 6.80
CA SER A 34 -1.01 -4.84 7.15
C SER A 34 -0.16 -5.23 8.36
N CYS A 35 -0.56 -6.31 9.03
CA CYS A 35 0.39 -7.05 9.86
C CYS A 35 1.55 -7.55 8.99
N TRP A 36 2.67 -7.91 9.62
CA TRP A 36 3.73 -8.64 8.95
C TRP A 36 3.24 -10.02 8.54
N ILE A 37 3.69 -10.47 7.38
CA ILE A 37 3.39 -11.76 6.77
C ILE A 37 4.70 -12.51 6.66
N GLU A 38 4.79 -13.65 7.34
CA GLU A 38 5.95 -14.53 7.22
C GLU A 38 5.96 -15.21 5.86
N LEU A 39 7.11 -15.12 5.19
CA LEU A 39 7.33 -15.77 3.91
C LEU A 39 7.64 -17.25 4.15
N PRO A 40 7.03 -18.18 3.38
CA PRO A 40 7.35 -19.60 3.48
C PRO A 40 8.82 -19.85 3.12
N GLY A 41 9.47 -20.80 3.78
CA GLY A 41 10.82 -21.25 3.38
C GLY A 41 12.01 -20.53 4.05
N GLY A 42 11.77 -19.59 4.97
CA GLY A 42 12.84 -18.93 5.75
C GLY A 42 13.51 -17.77 5.02
N TYR A 43 14.77 -17.48 5.35
CA TYR A 43 15.53 -16.43 4.66
C TYR A 43 15.86 -16.90 3.25
N SER A 44 15.61 -16.05 2.25
CA SER A 44 16.10 -16.19 0.87
C SER A 44 15.49 -17.27 -0.03
N THR A 45 14.27 -17.74 0.19
CA THR A 45 13.64 -18.76 -0.68
C THR A 45 12.38 -18.32 -1.39
N VAL A 46 11.95 -17.06 -1.24
CA VAL A 46 10.77 -16.54 -1.94
C VAL A 46 11.19 -15.48 -2.93
N GLU A 47 10.94 -15.76 -4.21
CA GLU A 47 11.12 -14.81 -5.31
C GLU A 47 9.75 -14.27 -5.71
N PHE A 48 9.49 -12.98 -5.49
CA PHE A 48 8.25 -12.35 -5.93
C PHE A 48 8.25 -12.23 -7.45
N THR A 49 7.13 -12.63 -8.06
CA THR A 49 6.97 -12.61 -9.51
C THR A 49 6.94 -11.16 -10.01
N GLU A 50 7.72 -10.86 -11.04
CA GLU A 50 7.65 -9.59 -11.79
C GLU A 50 6.38 -9.52 -12.65
N ASP A 51 5.96 -8.32 -13.03
CA ASP A 51 4.86 -8.18 -13.99
C ASP A 51 5.23 -8.77 -15.36
N ALA A 52 4.29 -9.50 -15.96
CA ALA A 52 4.34 -9.91 -17.36
C ALA A 52 3.20 -9.24 -18.14
N PRO A 53 3.26 -9.18 -19.49
CA PRO A 53 2.20 -8.58 -20.29
C PRO A 53 0.82 -9.20 -20.00
N GLY A 54 -0.05 -8.41 -19.37
CA GLY A 54 -1.42 -8.83 -18.99
C GLY A 54 -1.51 -9.73 -17.74
N VAL A 55 -0.40 -9.98 -17.04
CA VAL A 55 -0.36 -10.78 -15.82
C VAL A 55 0.46 -10.02 -14.77
N PRO A 56 -0.19 -9.32 -13.83
CA PRO A 56 0.53 -8.57 -12.82
C PRO A 56 1.12 -9.51 -11.76
N GLY A 57 2.30 -9.17 -11.24
CA GLY A 57 2.99 -9.91 -10.16
C GLY A 57 2.30 -9.78 -8.80
N TRP A 58 1.38 -8.82 -8.66
CA TRP A 58 0.45 -8.69 -7.55
C TRP A 58 -0.80 -7.98 -8.03
N ASP A 59 -1.94 -8.19 -7.39
CA ASP A 59 -3.16 -7.44 -7.66
C ASP A 59 -4.04 -7.34 -6.40
N MET A 60 -5.04 -6.46 -6.43
CA MET A 60 -6.12 -6.41 -5.46
C MET A 60 -7.42 -6.02 -6.15
N ASP A 61 -8.55 -6.24 -5.50
CA ASP A 61 -9.83 -5.73 -5.97
C ASP A 61 -10.13 -4.38 -5.33
N VAL A 62 -10.47 -3.38 -6.14
CA VAL A 62 -11.13 -2.15 -5.72
C VAL A 62 -12.64 -2.38 -5.74
N ILE A 63 -13.31 -2.20 -4.60
CA ILE A 63 -14.76 -2.27 -4.52
C ILE A 63 -15.33 -0.94 -5.03
N TRP A 64 -15.72 -0.93 -6.30
CA TRP A 64 -16.22 0.24 -7.01
C TRP A 64 -17.77 0.25 -7.02
N GLN A 65 -18.38 1.38 -6.75
CA GLN A 65 -19.82 1.58 -6.63
C GLN A 65 -20.19 2.99 -7.15
N PRO A 66 -20.24 3.20 -8.48
CA PRO A 66 -20.60 4.47 -9.10
C PRO A 66 -22.12 4.69 -9.15
N ALA A 67 -22.89 3.64 -8.83
CA ALA A 67 -24.35 3.60 -8.79
C ALA A 67 -24.81 2.65 -7.67
N ALA A 68 -26.03 2.11 -7.71
CA ALA A 68 -26.57 1.29 -6.63
C ALA A 68 -25.95 -0.13 -6.48
N VAL A 69 -24.93 -0.50 -7.27
CA VAL A 69 -24.35 -1.85 -7.29
C VAL A 69 -22.83 -1.77 -7.06
N GLU A 70 -22.35 -2.53 -6.09
CA GLU A 70 -20.91 -2.75 -5.86
C GLU A 70 -20.35 -3.74 -6.88
N MET A 71 -19.20 -3.43 -7.43
CA MET A 71 -18.48 -4.29 -8.35
C MET A 71 -16.99 -4.34 -7.96
N PRO A 72 -16.43 -5.53 -7.69
CA PRO A 72 -14.98 -5.66 -7.56
C PRO A 72 -14.34 -5.45 -8.93
N LEU A 73 -13.33 -4.59 -8.98
CA LEU A 73 -12.53 -4.32 -10.17
C LEU A 73 -11.06 -4.55 -9.84
N PRO A 74 -10.29 -5.25 -10.69
CA PRO A 74 -8.87 -5.42 -10.45
C PRO A 74 -8.16 -4.07 -10.44
N PHE A 75 -7.21 -3.92 -9.52
CA PHE A 75 -6.38 -2.75 -9.40
C PHE A 75 -5.39 -2.68 -10.56
N ARG A 76 -4.78 -3.80 -10.96
CA ARG A 76 -3.73 -3.85 -11.99
C ARG A 76 -4.12 -4.71 -13.19
N ALA A 77 -4.80 -5.84 -12.98
CA ALA A 77 -5.21 -6.69 -14.09
C ALA A 77 -6.28 -6.00 -14.95
N SER A 78 -6.48 -6.53 -16.16
CA SER A 78 -7.43 -5.97 -17.10
C SER A 78 -8.87 -6.04 -16.59
N SER A 79 -9.66 -5.00 -16.83
CA SER A 79 -11.10 -4.99 -16.55
C SER A 79 -11.89 -4.42 -17.71
N ALA A 80 -13.18 -4.75 -17.79
CA ALA A 80 -14.09 -4.15 -18.78
C ALA A 80 -14.29 -2.64 -18.56
N THR A 81 -14.14 -2.17 -17.31
CA THR A 81 -14.37 -0.77 -16.92
C THR A 81 -13.18 0.13 -17.22
N PHE A 82 -11.96 -0.33 -16.92
CA PHE A 82 -10.74 0.49 -17.00
C PHE A 82 -9.73 0.00 -18.05
N GLY A 83 -10.03 -1.07 -18.79
CA GLY A 83 -9.19 -1.58 -19.87
C GLY A 83 -8.04 -2.44 -19.39
N ALA A 84 -6.93 -2.42 -20.12
CA ALA A 84 -5.85 -3.42 -20.01
C ALA A 84 -5.06 -3.40 -18.69
N ASN A 85 -5.04 -2.27 -17.98
CA ASN A 85 -4.19 -2.05 -16.81
C ASN A 85 -5.00 -1.74 -15.53
N GLY A 86 -6.29 -2.12 -15.51
CA GLY A 86 -7.14 -1.96 -14.33
C GLY A 86 -7.26 -0.52 -13.85
N PHE A 87 -7.56 -0.38 -12.55
CA PHE A 87 -7.66 0.91 -11.88
C PHE A 87 -6.36 1.73 -11.93
N GLU A 88 -5.21 1.10 -11.71
CA GLU A 88 -3.88 1.71 -11.76
C GLU A 88 -3.59 2.33 -13.13
N GLY A 89 -4.02 1.69 -14.22
CA GLY A 89 -3.90 2.25 -15.56
C GLY A 89 -4.68 3.54 -15.76
N ALA A 90 -5.83 3.68 -15.09
CA ALA A 90 -6.71 4.84 -15.20
C ALA A 90 -6.30 5.98 -14.26
N PHE A 91 -5.83 5.66 -13.05
CA PHE A 91 -5.62 6.63 -11.97
C PHE A 91 -4.19 6.65 -11.40
N GLY A 92 -3.33 5.74 -11.83
CA GLY A 92 -1.96 5.57 -11.37
C GLY A 92 -1.84 4.85 -10.02
N ASN A 93 -0.61 4.80 -9.52
CA ASN A 93 -0.23 4.31 -8.20
C ASN A 93 0.95 5.13 -7.63
N ILE A 94 0.88 6.45 -7.78
CA ILE A 94 1.94 7.39 -7.39
C ILE A 94 1.49 8.14 -6.14
N LEU A 95 2.35 8.17 -5.13
CA LEU A 95 2.12 9.04 -3.98
C LEU A 95 2.33 10.48 -4.45
N GLY A 96 1.32 11.34 -4.28
CA GLY A 96 1.41 12.73 -4.70
C GLY A 96 2.64 13.43 -4.11
N GLU A 97 3.34 14.19 -4.95
CA GLU A 97 4.40 15.10 -4.52
C GLU A 97 3.88 16.54 -4.60
N ALA A 98 4.52 17.47 -3.88
CA ALA A 98 4.09 18.87 -3.87
C ALA A 98 4.02 19.43 -5.31
N GLY A 99 2.80 19.69 -5.79
CA GLY A 99 2.55 20.23 -7.13
C GLY A 99 2.37 19.20 -8.25
N LEU A 100 2.35 17.90 -7.94
CA LEU A 100 2.06 16.83 -8.90
C LEU A 100 0.82 16.03 -8.47
N PRO A 101 -0.05 15.62 -9.41
CA PRO A 101 -1.23 14.80 -9.09
C PRO A 101 -0.80 13.46 -8.48
N GLY A 102 -1.34 13.14 -7.31
CA GLY A 102 -1.23 11.82 -6.70
C GLY A 102 -2.35 10.90 -7.19
N SER A 103 -2.13 9.59 -7.03
CA SER A 103 -3.16 8.59 -7.30
C SER A 103 -4.11 8.46 -6.11
N PRO A 104 -5.41 8.24 -6.34
CA PRO A 104 -6.41 8.17 -5.27
C PRO A 104 -6.25 6.93 -4.38
N ILE A 105 -5.60 5.89 -4.90
CA ILE A 105 -5.20 4.71 -4.14
C ILE A 105 -3.74 4.43 -4.46
N VAL A 106 -2.93 4.27 -3.41
CA VAL A 106 -1.50 3.97 -3.52
C VAL A 106 -1.18 2.76 -2.67
N VAL A 107 -0.54 1.76 -3.25
CA VAL A 107 -0.13 0.53 -2.55
C VAL A 107 1.39 0.48 -2.48
N ARG A 108 1.93 0.21 -1.30
CA ARG A 108 3.37 0.02 -1.11
C ARG A 108 3.67 -1.22 -0.27
N PHE A 109 4.83 -1.80 -0.49
CA PHE A 109 5.32 -3.01 0.17
C PHE A 109 6.60 -2.70 0.92
N GLN A 110 6.84 -3.40 2.02
CA GLN A 110 8.07 -3.32 2.80
C GLN A 110 8.46 -4.71 3.28
N GLY A 111 9.74 -5.02 3.19
CA GLY A 111 10.31 -6.25 3.70
C GLY A 111 11.17 -6.02 4.94
N ALA A 112 11.42 -7.10 5.67
CA ALA A 112 12.40 -7.13 6.73
C ALA A 112 12.94 -8.56 6.98
N ARG A 113 13.94 -8.68 7.86
CA ARG A 113 14.42 -9.96 8.38
C ARG A 113 14.08 -10.08 9.86
N THR A 114 13.61 -11.25 10.28
CA THR A 114 13.34 -11.63 11.67
C THR A 114 14.22 -12.82 12.02
N SER A 115 14.79 -12.87 13.23
CA SER A 115 15.65 -14.02 13.64
C SER A 115 14.86 -15.30 13.82
N ASP A 116 13.63 -15.14 14.30
CA ASP A 116 12.69 -16.18 14.72
C ASP A 116 11.28 -15.81 14.24
N ALA A 117 10.36 -16.75 14.34
CA ALA A 117 8.95 -16.49 14.02
C ALA A 117 8.39 -15.37 14.93
N LEU A 118 7.60 -14.48 14.34
CA LEU A 118 6.97 -13.35 15.01
C LEU A 118 5.87 -13.84 15.95
N ALA A 119 6.01 -13.53 17.25
CA ALA A 119 5.01 -13.90 18.24
C ALA A 119 3.67 -13.17 18.01
N ASN A 120 3.74 -11.90 17.56
CA ASN A 120 2.59 -11.12 17.15
C ASN A 120 2.92 -10.31 15.89
N PRO A 121 2.60 -10.82 14.69
CA PRO A 121 2.93 -10.12 13.44
C PRO A 121 2.26 -8.74 13.28
N CYS A 122 1.22 -8.44 14.06
CA CYS A 122 0.54 -7.15 14.04
C CYS A 122 1.14 -6.12 15.02
N ASN A 123 2.02 -6.55 15.93
CA ASN A 123 2.66 -5.71 16.94
C ASN A 123 4.13 -6.07 17.08
N VAL A 124 4.91 -5.66 16.07
CA VAL A 124 6.32 -6.01 15.96
C VAL A 124 7.21 -4.87 16.44
N ILE A 125 8.18 -5.18 17.29
CA ILE A 125 9.18 -4.20 17.75
C ILE A 125 10.24 -4.05 16.66
N LEU A 126 10.30 -2.87 16.03
CA LEU A 126 11.17 -2.63 14.87
C LEU A 126 12.61 -2.27 15.25
N GLU A 127 12.83 -1.70 16.43
CA GLU A 127 14.11 -1.14 16.86
C GLU A 127 14.33 -1.30 18.37
N GLY A 128 15.59 -1.22 18.81
CA GLY A 128 15.98 -1.35 20.21
C GLY A 128 16.56 -2.73 20.57
N ALA A 129 16.78 -2.96 21.87
CA ALA A 129 17.37 -4.20 22.37
C ALA A 129 16.44 -5.41 22.20
N ASP A 130 15.13 -5.17 22.19
CA ASP A 130 14.07 -6.18 22.05
C ASP A 130 13.48 -6.20 20.63
N ALA A 131 14.22 -5.70 19.64
CA ALA A 131 13.77 -5.67 18.25
C ALA A 131 13.58 -7.09 17.71
N GLU A 132 12.39 -7.39 17.23
CA GLU A 132 12.06 -8.64 16.54
C GLU A 132 12.53 -8.57 15.07
N ILE A 133 12.64 -7.36 14.52
CA ILE A 133 13.29 -7.11 13.24
C ILE A 133 14.80 -6.98 13.43
N GLN A 134 15.58 -7.69 12.60
CA GLN A 134 17.03 -7.59 12.58
C GLN A 134 17.45 -6.15 12.24
N PRO A 135 18.31 -5.51 13.06
CA PRO A 135 18.76 -4.14 12.81
C PRO A 135 19.33 -3.94 11.41
N GLY A 136 18.88 -2.89 10.71
CA GLY A 136 19.30 -2.57 9.35
C GLY A 136 18.72 -3.47 8.24
N SER A 137 17.82 -4.40 8.57
CA SER A 137 17.15 -5.26 7.57
C SER A 137 15.85 -4.67 7.01
N LEU A 138 15.28 -3.67 7.67
CA LEU A 138 14.04 -3.03 7.24
C LEU A 138 14.26 -2.30 5.92
N THR A 139 13.52 -2.69 4.88
CA THR A 139 13.65 -2.06 3.55
C THR A 139 12.94 -0.72 3.50
N THR A 140 13.22 0.08 2.46
CA THR A 140 12.32 1.17 2.09
C THR A 140 10.98 0.62 1.60
N TRP A 141 9.97 1.49 1.58
CA TRP A 141 8.70 1.19 0.93
C TRP A 141 8.87 1.20 -0.60
N VAL A 142 8.40 0.14 -1.25
CA VAL A 142 8.46 -0.02 -2.72
C VAL A 142 7.05 -0.16 -3.29
N ASP A 143 6.87 0.17 -4.56
CA ASP A 143 5.62 0.05 -5.34
C ASP A 143 5.35 -1.37 -5.85
N HIS A 144 6.37 -2.24 -5.89
CA HIS A 144 6.26 -3.60 -6.39
C HIS A 144 7.03 -4.59 -5.50
N PRO A 145 6.44 -5.73 -5.09
CA PRO A 145 7.10 -6.72 -4.22
C PRO A 145 8.41 -7.27 -4.80
N ALA A 146 8.52 -7.44 -6.11
CA ALA A 146 9.74 -7.93 -6.76
C ALA A 146 10.97 -7.03 -6.57
N LYS A 147 10.79 -5.74 -6.22
CA LYS A 147 11.89 -4.87 -5.81
C LYS A 147 12.54 -5.29 -4.47
N LEU A 148 11.93 -6.22 -3.75
CA LEU A 148 12.46 -6.82 -2.53
C LEU A 148 13.26 -8.11 -2.80
N ASN A 149 13.25 -8.63 -4.03
CA ASN A 149 14.00 -9.82 -4.40
C ASN A 149 15.50 -9.61 -4.18
N GLY A 150 16.20 -10.66 -3.73
CA GLY A 150 17.64 -10.62 -3.44
C GLY A 150 18.04 -9.86 -2.16
N LEU A 151 17.09 -9.24 -1.44
CA LEU A 151 17.36 -8.55 -0.17
C LEU A 151 17.39 -9.51 1.04
N GLY A 152 17.11 -10.79 0.84
CA GLY A 152 17.15 -11.82 1.87
C GLY A 152 16.08 -11.65 2.96
N ILE A 153 14.96 -11.00 2.65
CA ILE A 153 13.85 -10.81 3.58
C ILE A 153 13.14 -12.14 3.88
N ASN A 154 12.50 -12.24 5.04
CA ASN A 154 11.65 -13.38 5.42
C ASN A 154 10.28 -12.96 5.94
N VAL A 155 10.03 -11.66 6.04
CA VAL A 155 8.71 -11.09 6.34
C VAL A 155 8.43 -9.92 5.40
N ILE A 156 7.18 -9.78 4.99
CA ILE A 156 6.68 -8.69 4.16
C ILE A 156 5.43 -8.08 4.80
N ARG A 157 5.21 -6.78 4.57
CA ARG A 157 3.94 -6.11 4.84
C ARG A 157 3.62 -5.16 3.69
N TYR A 158 2.37 -4.72 3.65
CA TYR A 158 1.93 -3.72 2.69
C TYR A 158 1.18 -2.59 3.39
N THR A 159 1.10 -1.44 2.73
CA THR A 159 0.25 -0.32 3.11
C THR A 159 -0.60 0.09 1.93
N ILE A 160 -1.85 0.43 2.21
CA ILE A 160 -2.77 0.99 1.23
C ILE A 160 -3.14 2.37 1.73
N LEU A 161 -2.86 3.38 0.91
CA LEU A 161 -3.16 4.77 1.16
C LEU A 161 -4.29 5.19 0.23
N PHE A 162 -5.33 5.77 0.80
CA PHE A 162 -6.40 6.44 0.07
C PHE A 162 -6.16 7.94 0.15
N ASP A 163 -6.09 8.59 -0.99
CA ASP A 163 -5.95 10.03 -1.10
C ASP A 163 -7.21 10.60 -1.75
N ASN A 164 -7.96 11.38 -0.97
CA ASN A 164 -9.18 12.04 -1.46
C ASN A 164 -8.92 13.43 -2.05
N THR A 165 -7.67 13.75 -2.42
CA THR A 165 -7.34 14.95 -3.19
C THR A 165 -7.44 14.69 -4.69
N ASP A 166 -8.07 15.61 -5.42
CA ASP A 166 -7.97 15.68 -6.87
C ASP A 166 -7.14 16.91 -7.23
N ASN A 167 -6.11 16.79 -8.07
CA ASN A 167 -5.77 17.95 -8.90
C ASN A 167 -4.90 17.72 -10.13
N PRO A 168 -5.47 17.88 -11.33
CA PRO A 168 -4.76 18.42 -12.48
C PRO A 168 -5.33 19.80 -12.85
N GLY A 169 -5.06 20.83 -12.02
CA GLY A 169 -5.04 22.24 -12.44
C GLY A 169 -6.03 23.25 -11.82
N ALA A 170 -6.93 22.87 -10.91
CA ALA A 170 -7.97 23.78 -10.40
C ALA A 170 -8.41 23.50 -8.95
N GLY A 171 -7.65 23.99 -7.96
CA GLY A 171 -8.14 24.17 -6.59
C GLY A 171 -8.30 22.88 -5.77
N ASP A 172 -8.02 23.00 -4.47
CA ASP A 172 -8.11 21.94 -3.47
C ASP A 172 -9.57 21.55 -3.20
N THR A 173 -10.14 20.70 -4.07
CA THR A 173 -11.51 20.19 -3.94
C THR A 173 -11.43 18.69 -3.62
N PRO A 174 -12.15 18.18 -2.59
CA PRO A 174 -12.26 16.73 -2.35
C PRO A 174 -12.68 15.97 -3.63
N GLY A 175 -11.95 14.88 -3.94
CA GLY A 175 -12.04 14.16 -5.21
C GLY A 175 -13.25 13.24 -5.34
N LEU A 176 -13.93 13.33 -6.49
CA LEU A 176 -15.11 12.51 -6.84
C LEU A 176 -14.77 11.03 -7.12
N THR A 177 -13.49 10.70 -7.32
CA THR A 177 -13.06 9.35 -7.70
C THR A 177 -13.20 8.35 -6.56
N LEU A 178 -12.90 8.75 -5.31
CA LEU A 178 -13.09 7.89 -4.15
C LEU A 178 -14.54 7.83 -3.65
N ASP A 179 -15.43 8.76 -4.06
CA ASP A 179 -16.86 8.68 -3.70
C ASP A 179 -17.49 7.35 -4.15
N SER A 180 -16.98 6.84 -5.28
CA SER A 180 -17.36 5.55 -5.85
C SER A 180 -16.52 4.39 -5.31
N VAL A 181 -15.52 4.59 -4.46
CA VAL A 181 -14.72 3.51 -3.87
C VAL A 181 -15.22 3.22 -2.47
N LYS A 182 -15.65 1.97 -2.22
CA LYS A 182 -16.07 1.51 -0.88
C LYS A 182 -14.95 0.88 -0.08
N GLY A 183 -13.91 0.44 -0.76
CA GLY A 183 -12.73 -0.16 -0.14
C GLY A 183 -11.95 -0.99 -1.14
N VAL A 184 -11.06 -1.81 -0.58
CA VAL A 184 -10.22 -2.75 -1.32
C VAL A 184 -10.27 -4.12 -0.64
N THR A 185 -10.06 -5.18 -1.42
CA THR A 185 -10.05 -6.55 -0.92
C THR A 185 -9.17 -7.44 -1.79
N ASN A 186 -9.04 -8.72 -1.43
CA ASN A 186 -8.37 -9.74 -2.24
C ASN A 186 -6.97 -9.34 -2.72
N LEU A 187 -6.16 -8.70 -1.88
CA LEU A 187 -4.74 -8.48 -2.22
C LEU A 187 -4.04 -9.84 -2.36
N VAL A 188 -3.49 -10.08 -3.54
CA VAL A 188 -2.71 -11.27 -3.87
C VAL A 188 -1.33 -10.82 -4.34
N ILE A 189 -0.30 -11.45 -3.77
CA ILE A 189 1.09 -11.29 -4.21
C ILE A 189 1.53 -12.64 -4.76
N HIS A 190 2.00 -12.66 -6.00
CA HIS A 190 2.54 -13.87 -6.62
C HIS A 190 4.02 -14.01 -6.27
N ALA A 191 4.39 -15.21 -5.84
CA ALA A 191 5.77 -15.54 -5.54
C ALA A 191 6.01 -17.03 -5.77
N GLU A 192 7.24 -17.37 -6.12
CA GLU A 192 7.70 -18.74 -6.29
C GLU A 192 8.64 -19.10 -5.13
N ALA A 193 8.59 -20.37 -4.71
CA ALA A 193 9.57 -20.92 -3.80
C ALA A 193 10.80 -21.35 -4.61
N GLU A 194 11.99 -20.85 -4.27
CA GLU A 194 13.28 -21.35 -4.78
C GLU A 194 13.58 -22.77 -4.27
#